data_AF-J4UBF5-F1
#
_entry.id   AF-J4UBF5-F1
#
_cell.length_a   1.000
_cell.length_b   1.000
_cell.length_c   1.000
_cell.angle_alpha   90.00
_cell.angle_beta   90.00
_cell.angle_gamma   90.00
#
_symmetry.space_group_name_H-M   'P 1'
#
loop_
_entity.id
_entity.type
_entity.pdbx_description
1 polymer ?
#
loop_
_entity_poly.entity_id
_entity_poly.type
_entity_poly.pdbx_seq_one_letter_code
_entity_poly.pdbx_strand_id
1 'polypeptide(L)'
;MKEDTKWTSGDVAIISSDNVRFHVPSALLAWSSSVFDDMLTLPTPSVEGQEKGIRLTDSHFEDSATIRLYLDVVSATRNYNVFASLSEPYSDSARQLGKLVHFMDKYNSENGIELLRLSCTAAVLHGYCPPSQLFVFASVINDLTLCFRIIEKFPGWTWTNPDRSRVLLPQPHGASEAPSIFLTSHAGFDLSCGMPYQYQWAMTRASLYYDPSKEYEKFAHKFVDIVQIIFDESTQYPVYGGTFPAIVATPNLEGYTKPRASDASTATLTVVI
;
A
#
# COMPACT_ATOMS: atom_id res chain seq x y z
N MET A 1 19.74 -20.39 -13.99
CA MET A 1 19.13 -19.90 -12.74
C MET A 1 20.11 -18.94 -12.12
N LYS A 2 19.64 -17.74 -11.74
CA LYS A 2 20.48 -16.64 -11.26
C LYS A 2 20.40 -16.61 -9.73
N GLU A 3 21.52 -16.34 -9.05
CA GLU A 3 21.52 -16.11 -7.61
C GLU A 3 21.18 -14.65 -7.30
N ASP A 4 20.40 -14.41 -6.25
CA ASP A 4 20.18 -13.06 -5.71
C ASP A 4 21.48 -12.48 -5.13
N THR A 5 21.68 -11.18 -5.25
CA THR A 5 22.92 -10.53 -4.79
C THR A 5 22.94 -10.20 -3.31
N LYS A 6 21.78 -10.18 -2.64
CA LYS A 6 21.62 -9.79 -1.23
C LYS A 6 21.31 -10.99 -0.35
N TRP A 7 20.42 -11.87 -0.82
CA TRP A 7 19.93 -13.05 -0.12
C TRP A 7 20.71 -14.29 -0.56
N THR A 8 21.99 -14.35 -0.15
CA THR A 8 22.95 -15.40 -0.54
C THR A 8 23.22 -16.44 0.55
N SER A 9 22.59 -16.30 1.72
CA SER A 9 22.80 -17.20 2.87
C SER A 9 21.49 -17.59 3.53
N GLY A 10 21.31 -18.87 3.80
CA GLY A 10 20.12 -19.43 4.44
C GLY A 10 20.11 -20.95 4.32
N ASP A 11 19.21 -21.60 5.04
CA ASP A 11 18.98 -23.04 5.02
C ASP A 11 17.84 -23.46 4.08
N VAL A 12 17.18 -22.49 3.46
CA VAL A 12 16.09 -22.69 2.49
C VAL A 12 16.34 -21.84 1.24
N ALA A 13 16.13 -22.42 0.07
CA ALA A 13 16.13 -21.71 -1.20
C ALA A 13 14.69 -21.37 -1.66
N ILE A 14 14.37 -20.10 -1.83
CA ILE A 14 13.19 -19.66 -2.58
C ILE A 14 13.61 -19.41 -4.03
N ILE A 15 12.91 -20.00 -4.99
CA ILE A 15 13.15 -19.78 -6.42
C ILE A 15 11.94 -19.04 -6.98
N SER A 16 12.14 -17.81 -7.43
CA SER A 16 11.11 -16.97 -8.04
C SER A 16 10.60 -17.50 -9.38
N SER A 17 9.47 -16.97 -9.84
CA SER A 17 8.89 -17.31 -11.15
C SER A 17 9.80 -16.94 -12.33
N ASP A 18 10.67 -15.94 -12.17
CA ASP A 18 11.71 -15.50 -13.13
C ASP A 18 13.07 -16.20 -12.90
N ASN A 19 13.09 -17.31 -12.15
CA ASN A 19 14.24 -18.19 -11.92
C ASN A 19 15.45 -17.52 -11.24
N VAL A 20 15.16 -16.61 -10.30
CA VAL A 20 16.13 -16.08 -9.34
C VAL A 20 16.02 -16.86 -8.04
N ARG A 21 17.15 -17.31 -7.52
CA ARG A 21 17.24 -18.04 -6.26
C ARG A 21 17.63 -17.09 -5.13
N PHE A 22 16.91 -17.22 -4.02
CA PHE A 22 17.13 -16.51 -2.76
C PHE A 22 17.44 -17.55 -1.69
N HIS A 23 18.60 -17.47 -1.06
CA HIS A 23 18.89 -18.25 0.13
C HIS A 23 18.45 -17.44 1.35
N VAL A 24 17.51 -17.99 2.13
CA VAL A 24 16.82 -17.28 3.21
C VAL A 24 16.80 -18.18 4.46
N PRO A 25 16.95 -17.60 5.68
CA PRO A 25 16.71 -18.35 6.91
C PRO A 25 15.26 -18.84 7.00
N SER A 26 15.05 -20.15 7.21
CA SER A 26 13.73 -20.76 7.41
C SER A 26 12.95 -20.09 8.53
N ALA A 27 13.62 -19.72 9.62
CA ALA A 27 13.02 -19.02 10.76
C ALA A 27 12.40 -17.66 10.36
N LEU A 28 12.99 -16.93 9.41
CA LEU A 28 12.44 -15.67 8.92
C LEU A 28 11.15 -15.91 8.12
N LEU A 29 11.13 -16.94 7.28
CA LEU A 29 9.97 -17.32 6.48
C LEU A 29 8.83 -17.82 7.37
N ALA A 30 9.12 -18.72 8.31
CA ALA A 30 8.15 -19.24 9.27
C ALA A 30 7.55 -18.14 10.15
N TRP A 31 8.37 -17.22 10.65
CA TRP A 31 7.89 -16.08 11.44
C TRP A 31 6.98 -15.15 10.63
N SER A 32 7.30 -14.91 9.36
CA SER A 32 6.59 -13.93 8.55
C SER A 32 5.30 -14.44 7.92
N SER A 33 5.12 -15.77 7.80
CA SER A 33 4.02 -16.38 7.06
C SER A 33 3.68 -17.75 7.61
N SER A 34 2.41 -17.95 7.99
CA SER A 34 1.93 -19.26 8.44
C SER A 34 1.98 -20.30 7.31
N VAL A 35 1.77 -19.87 6.06
CA VAL A 35 1.86 -20.75 4.88
C VAL A 35 3.30 -21.24 4.68
N PHE A 36 4.29 -20.36 4.83
CA PHE A 36 5.68 -20.79 4.77
C PHE A 36 6.06 -21.67 5.94
N ASP A 37 5.59 -21.38 7.16
CA ASP A 37 5.80 -22.27 8.32
C ASP A 37 5.29 -23.68 8.04
N ASP A 38 4.03 -23.80 7.58
CA ASP A 38 3.43 -25.08 7.20
C ASP A 38 4.25 -25.79 6.10
N MET A 39 4.61 -25.09 5.02
CA MET A 39 5.45 -25.65 3.94
C MET A 39 6.80 -26.15 4.44
N LEU A 40 7.38 -25.50 5.46
CA LEU A 40 8.64 -25.87 6.06
C LEU A 40 8.51 -27.07 7.02
N THR A 41 7.34 -27.35 7.59
CA THR A 41 7.13 -28.52 8.45
C THR A 41 6.83 -29.81 7.67
N LEU A 42 6.41 -29.69 6.41
CA LEU A 42 6.07 -30.86 5.59
C LEU A 42 7.30 -31.77 5.37
N PRO A 43 7.12 -33.11 5.43
CA PRO A 43 8.19 -34.04 5.11
C PRO A 43 8.59 -33.92 3.64
N THR A 44 9.69 -33.20 3.36
CA THR A 44 10.31 -33.24 2.03
C THR A 44 11.06 -34.58 1.88
N PRO A 45 10.85 -35.33 0.79
CA PRO A 45 11.65 -36.50 0.50
C PRO A 45 13.11 -36.06 0.41
N SER A 46 13.87 -36.39 1.46
CA SER A 46 15.28 -36.04 1.56
C SER A 46 16.07 -36.94 0.60
N VAL A 47 16.15 -36.51 -0.66
CA VAL A 47 17.16 -37.01 -1.57
C VAL A 47 18.49 -36.46 -1.04
N GLU A 48 19.41 -37.36 -0.70
CA GLU A 48 20.71 -37.00 -0.15
C GLU A 48 21.41 -35.98 -1.06
N GLY A 49 21.73 -34.80 -0.52
CA GLY A 49 22.34 -33.69 -1.25
C GLY A 49 21.36 -32.71 -1.94
N GLN A 50 20.04 -32.90 -1.83
CA GLN A 50 19.07 -31.93 -2.34
C GLN A 50 18.76 -30.85 -1.29
N GLU A 51 19.01 -29.59 -1.66
CA GLU A 51 18.64 -28.43 -0.85
C GLU A 51 17.12 -28.31 -0.71
N LYS A 52 16.65 -27.90 0.47
CA LYS A 52 15.24 -27.61 0.71
C LYS A 52 14.84 -26.36 -0.08
N GLY A 53 14.02 -26.54 -1.10
CA GLY A 53 13.65 -25.48 -2.03
C GLY A 53 12.15 -25.26 -2.14
N ILE A 54 11.72 -24.01 -2.12
CA ILE A 54 10.36 -23.58 -2.44
C ILE A 54 10.42 -22.92 -3.83
N ARG A 55 9.77 -23.53 -4.83
CA ARG A 55 9.70 -22.95 -6.18
C ARG A 55 8.36 -22.27 -6.41
N LEU A 56 8.42 -20.99 -6.72
CA LEU A 56 7.28 -20.14 -6.99
C LEU A 56 7.00 -20.12 -8.49
N THR A 57 5.73 -20.02 -8.87
CA THR A 57 5.28 -20.26 -10.26
C THR A 57 4.39 -19.17 -10.82
N ASP A 58 3.82 -18.31 -9.99
CA ASP A 58 2.94 -17.24 -10.44
C ASP A 58 3.73 -16.02 -10.91
N SER A 59 3.81 -15.88 -12.23
CA SER A 59 4.54 -14.78 -12.88
C SER A 59 3.96 -13.38 -12.61
N HIS A 60 2.76 -13.25 -12.04
CA HIS A 60 2.14 -11.94 -11.83
C HIS A 60 2.70 -11.22 -10.61
N PHE A 61 2.98 -11.96 -9.52
CA PHE A 61 3.43 -11.38 -8.26
C PHE A 61 4.47 -12.22 -7.49
N GLU A 62 4.95 -13.35 -8.04
CA GLU A 62 6.05 -14.14 -7.45
C GLU A 62 7.38 -13.96 -8.19
N ASP A 63 7.59 -12.78 -8.75
CA ASP A 63 8.84 -12.40 -9.38
C ASP A 63 9.92 -12.00 -8.35
N SER A 64 11.17 -11.97 -8.81
CA SER A 64 12.33 -11.66 -7.96
C SER A 64 12.27 -10.26 -7.33
N ALA A 65 11.63 -9.29 -7.98
CA ALA A 65 11.48 -7.94 -7.42
C ALA A 65 10.53 -7.96 -6.21
N THR A 66 9.42 -8.67 -6.32
CA THR A 66 8.41 -8.80 -5.26
C THR A 66 8.96 -9.56 -4.06
N ILE A 67 9.65 -10.69 -4.30
CA ILE A 67 10.26 -11.48 -3.22
C ILE A 67 11.34 -10.66 -2.50
N ARG A 68 12.17 -9.91 -3.22
CA ARG A 68 13.20 -9.06 -2.59
C ARG A 68 12.57 -8.01 -1.68
N LEU A 69 11.51 -7.35 -2.14
CA LEU A 69 10.76 -6.39 -1.31
C LEU A 69 10.13 -7.06 -0.09
N TYR A 70 9.51 -8.23 -0.26
CA TYR A 70 8.95 -8.99 0.84
C TYR A 70 10.01 -9.30 1.90
N LEU A 71 11.14 -9.89 1.50
CA LEU A 71 12.23 -10.24 2.40
C LEU A 71 12.83 -9.00 3.09
N ASP A 72 12.93 -7.89 2.37
CA ASP A 72 13.43 -6.65 2.92
C ASP A 72 12.50 -6.04 3.98
N VAL A 73 11.18 -6.14 3.77
CA VAL A 73 10.17 -5.74 4.77
C VAL A 73 10.27 -6.62 6.01
N VAL A 74 10.17 -7.95 5.85
CA VAL A 74 10.06 -8.88 6.99
C VAL A 74 11.36 -9.04 7.76
N SER A 75 12.51 -8.79 7.14
CA SER A 75 13.80 -8.83 7.84
C SER A 75 14.06 -7.61 8.73
N ALA A 76 13.24 -6.55 8.60
CA ALA A 76 13.34 -5.31 9.36
C ALA A 76 14.79 -4.78 9.46
N THR A 77 15.58 -4.96 8.40
CA THR A 77 16.98 -4.51 8.40
C THR A 77 17.00 -3.00 8.68
N ARG A 78 17.81 -2.56 9.65
CA ARG A 78 17.76 -1.20 10.25
C ARG A 78 17.84 -0.03 9.25
N ASN A 79 18.24 -0.29 8.01
CA ASN A 79 18.39 0.71 6.96
C ASN A 79 17.44 0.51 5.78
N TYR A 80 16.46 -0.41 5.89
CA TYR A 80 15.51 -0.60 4.82
C TYR A 80 14.51 0.56 4.78
N ASN A 81 14.53 1.29 3.68
CA ASN A 81 13.52 2.26 3.34
C ASN A 81 12.66 1.66 2.22
N VAL A 82 11.47 1.17 2.56
CA VAL A 82 10.52 0.63 1.59
C VAL A 82 10.25 1.62 0.45
N PHE A 83 10.19 2.92 0.77
CA PHE A 83 9.98 3.99 -0.21
C PHE A 83 11.20 4.24 -1.11
N ALA A 84 12.41 3.85 -0.70
CA ALA A 84 13.57 3.92 -1.58
C ALA A 84 13.58 2.78 -2.61
N SER A 85 12.98 1.64 -2.28
CA SER A 85 12.88 0.48 -3.18
C SER A 85 11.66 0.55 -4.10
N LEU A 86 10.64 1.31 -3.70
CA LEU A 86 9.55 1.75 -4.57
C LEU A 86 10.08 2.94 -5.40
N SER A 87 10.87 2.63 -6.44
CA SER A 87 11.45 3.62 -7.34
C SER A 87 10.39 4.34 -8.16
N GLU A 88 10.63 5.61 -8.49
CA GLU A 88 9.86 6.32 -9.51
C GLU A 88 10.02 5.68 -10.90
N PRO A 89 8.97 5.67 -11.75
CA PRO A 89 7.72 6.43 -11.66
C PRO A 89 6.66 5.86 -10.69
N TYR A 90 5.73 6.73 -10.25
CA TYR A 90 4.67 6.43 -9.28
C TYR A 90 3.85 5.18 -9.62
N SER A 91 3.52 5.00 -10.89
CA SER A 91 2.73 3.88 -11.39
C SER A 91 3.46 2.55 -11.21
N ASP A 92 4.78 2.52 -11.36
CA ASP A 92 5.59 1.34 -11.12
C ASP A 92 5.68 1.01 -9.62
N SER A 93 5.85 2.01 -8.77
CA SER A 93 5.82 1.86 -7.31
C SER A 93 4.49 1.30 -6.82
N ALA A 94 3.37 1.88 -7.25
CA ALA A 94 2.04 1.41 -6.85
C ALA A 94 1.76 -0.01 -7.34
N ARG A 95 2.14 -0.32 -8.60
CA ARG A 95 2.04 -1.68 -9.15
C ARG A 95 2.87 -2.68 -8.36
N GLN A 96 4.10 -2.32 -8.01
CA GLN A 96 5.00 -3.18 -7.26
C GLN A 96 4.54 -3.40 -5.82
N LEU A 97 3.98 -2.37 -5.18
CA LEU A 97 3.31 -2.50 -3.89
C LEU A 97 2.07 -3.39 -3.98
N GLY A 98 1.25 -3.23 -5.03
CA GLY A 98 0.11 -4.12 -5.29
C GLY A 98 0.53 -5.59 -5.40
N LYS A 99 1.58 -5.88 -6.17
CA LYS A 99 2.17 -7.23 -6.23
C LYS A 99 2.61 -7.74 -4.86
N LEU A 100 3.26 -6.89 -4.06
CA LEU A 100 3.70 -7.25 -2.72
C LEU A 100 2.52 -7.59 -1.80
N VAL A 101 1.44 -6.82 -1.83
CA VAL A 101 0.24 -7.11 -1.04
C VAL A 101 -0.41 -8.43 -1.48
N HIS A 102 -0.50 -8.69 -2.79
CA HIS A 102 -0.99 -9.98 -3.31
C HIS A 102 -0.09 -11.16 -2.89
N PHE A 103 1.23 -10.96 -2.88
CA PHE A 103 2.17 -11.96 -2.39
C PHE A 103 1.93 -12.24 -0.89
N MET A 104 1.83 -11.18 -0.07
CA MET A 104 1.55 -11.33 1.36
C MET A 104 0.19 -11.99 1.63
N ASP A 105 -0.82 -11.71 0.82
CA ASP A 105 -2.13 -12.37 0.90
C ASP A 105 -2.04 -13.87 0.61
N LYS A 106 -1.41 -14.25 -0.51
CA LYS A 106 -1.26 -15.66 -0.90
C LYS A 106 -0.53 -16.48 0.17
N TYR A 107 0.46 -15.88 0.81
CA TYR A 107 1.27 -16.52 1.85
C TYR A 107 0.77 -16.22 3.27
N ASN A 108 -0.40 -15.62 3.44
CA ASN A 108 -0.97 -15.26 4.75
C ASN A 108 0.05 -14.58 5.69
N SER A 109 0.71 -13.53 5.19
CA SER A 109 1.76 -12.79 5.89
C SER A 109 1.20 -11.58 6.64
N GLU A 110 0.45 -11.82 7.70
CA GLU A 110 -0.14 -10.75 8.54
C GLU A 110 0.96 -9.85 9.13
N ASN A 111 2.04 -10.46 9.63
CA ASN A 111 3.21 -9.74 10.14
C ASN A 111 3.85 -8.83 9.07
N GLY A 112 3.87 -9.28 7.80
CA GLY A 112 4.37 -8.48 6.68
C GLY A 112 3.52 -7.23 6.44
N ILE A 113 2.19 -7.37 6.48
CA ILE A 113 1.25 -6.25 6.35
C ILE A 113 1.37 -5.27 7.52
N GLU A 114 1.50 -5.77 8.75
CA GLU A 114 1.71 -4.92 9.94
C GLU A 114 3.02 -4.10 9.81
N LEU A 115 4.12 -4.74 9.39
CA LEU A 115 5.38 -4.04 9.14
C LEU A 115 5.28 -2.99 8.03
N LEU A 116 4.48 -3.21 6.97
CA LEU A 116 4.22 -2.19 5.95
C LEU A 116 3.47 -0.99 6.54
N ARG A 117 2.45 -1.22 7.36
CA ARG A 117 1.69 -0.17 8.05
C ARG A 117 2.58 0.65 8.99
N LEU A 118 3.42 -0.03 9.78
CA LEU A 118 4.40 0.61 10.67
C LEU A 118 5.42 1.44 9.87
N SER A 119 5.93 0.91 8.76
CA SER A 119 6.88 1.62 7.89
C SER A 119 6.26 2.89 7.30
N CYS A 120 5.02 2.82 6.82
CA CYS A 120 4.33 3.99 6.29
C CYS A 120 3.99 5.00 7.39
N THR A 121 3.58 4.55 8.57
CA THR A 121 3.39 5.43 9.74
C THR A 121 4.68 6.18 10.09
N ALA A 122 5.82 5.49 10.14
CA ALA A 122 7.11 6.12 10.37
C ALA A 122 7.45 7.16 9.28
N ALA A 123 7.20 6.84 8.00
CA ALA A 123 7.44 7.78 6.91
C ALA A 123 6.52 9.01 6.95
N VAL A 124 5.25 8.85 7.33
CA VAL A 124 4.32 9.96 7.58
C VAL A 124 4.85 10.81 8.73
N LEU A 125 5.27 10.21 9.85
CA LEU A 125 5.77 10.93 11.02
C LEU A 125 7.01 11.77 10.68
N HIS A 126 7.97 11.19 9.97
CA HIS A 126 9.24 11.84 9.65
C HIS A 126 9.21 12.72 8.39
N GLY A 127 8.19 12.60 7.54
CA GLY A 127 8.08 13.38 6.31
C GLY A 127 9.13 13.00 5.26
N TYR A 128 9.55 11.74 5.21
CA TYR A 128 10.60 11.25 4.30
C TYR A 128 10.12 11.02 2.86
N CYS A 129 8.82 11.12 2.61
CA CYS A 129 8.20 10.76 1.35
C CYS A 129 7.14 11.82 0.99
N PRO A 130 6.96 12.16 -0.29
CA PRO A 130 5.86 13.01 -0.74
C PRO A 130 4.50 12.52 -0.21
N PRO A 131 3.64 13.40 0.34
CA PRO A 131 2.31 13.02 0.84
C PRO A 131 1.45 12.27 -0.19
N SER A 132 1.61 12.56 -1.48
CA SER A 132 0.95 11.83 -2.56
C SER A 132 1.37 10.35 -2.64
N GLN A 133 2.66 10.06 -2.51
CA GLN A 133 3.19 8.69 -2.47
C GLN A 133 2.72 7.97 -1.21
N LEU A 134 2.77 8.65 -0.06
CA LEU A 134 2.28 8.11 1.22
C LEU A 134 0.79 7.76 1.12
N PHE A 135 -0.01 8.61 0.49
CA PHE A 135 -1.44 8.38 0.34
C PHE A 135 -1.74 7.18 -0.56
N VAL A 136 -1.08 7.09 -1.72
CA VAL A 136 -1.19 5.92 -2.60
C VAL A 136 -0.78 4.66 -1.86
N PHE A 137 0.35 4.68 -1.16
CA PHE A 137 0.82 3.55 -0.36
C PHE A 137 -0.23 3.10 0.65
N ALA A 138 -0.73 4.03 1.48
CA ALA A 138 -1.75 3.76 2.49
C ALA A 138 -3.04 3.20 1.87
N SER A 139 -3.47 3.73 0.73
CA SER A 139 -4.66 3.25 0.03
C SER A 139 -4.51 1.83 -0.52
N VAL A 140 -3.33 1.47 -1.05
CA VAL A 140 -3.07 0.12 -1.60
C VAL A 140 -3.06 -0.95 -0.51
N ILE A 141 -2.54 -0.64 0.67
CA ILE A 141 -2.58 -1.56 1.83
C ILE A 141 -3.91 -1.50 2.62
N ASN A 142 -4.90 -0.79 2.07
CA ASN A 142 -6.22 -0.53 2.67
C ASN A 142 -6.14 0.02 4.11
N ASP A 143 -5.18 0.90 4.39
CA ASP A 143 -5.04 1.56 5.71
C ASP A 143 -5.72 2.92 5.73
N LEU A 144 -7.03 2.88 6.03
CA LEU A 144 -7.90 4.05 6.00
C LEU A 144 -7.55 5.05 7.11
N THR A 145 -7.10 4.58 8.28
CA THR A 145 -6.61 5.47 9.35
C THR A 145 -5.37 6.23 8.88
N LEU A 146 -4.46 5.57 8.19
CA LEU A 146 -3.26 6.23 7.70
C LEU A 146 -3.57 7.23 6.59
N CYS A 147 -4.47 6.90 5.66
CA CYS A 147 -5.01 7.86 4.69
C CYS A 147 -5.59 9.11 5.37
N PHE A 148 -6.41 8.92 6.41
CA PHE A 148 -6.98 10.01 7.21
C PHE A 148 -5.88 10.90 7.83
N ARG A 149 -4.89 10.29 8.49
CA ARG A 149 -3.77 11.02 9.12
C ARG A 149 -2.92 11.78 8.10
N ILE A 150 -2.75 11.24 6.89
CA ILE A 150 -2.03 11.91 5.80
C ILE A 150 -2.77 13.18 5.37
N ILE A 151 -4.10 13.10 5.22
CA ILE A 151 -4.92 14.27 4.89
C ILE A 151 -4.81 15.35 5.97
N GLU A 152 -4.94 14.99 7.25
CA GLU A 152 -4.84 15.93 8.37
C GLU A 152 -3.46 16.56 8.49
N LYS A 153 -2.39 15.77 8.26
CA LYS A 153 -1.02 16.25 8.42
C LYS A 153 -0.56 17.15 7.28
N PHE A 154 -1.11 16.99 6.07
CA PHE A 154 -0.63 17.67 4.88
C PHE A 154 -1.73 18.43 4.10
N PRO A 155 -2.53 19.30 4.75
CA PRO A 155 -3.69 19.92 4.12
C PRO A 155 -3.33 20.93 3.01
N GLY A 156 -2.18 21.59 3.14
CA GLY A 156 -1.71 22.61 2.18
C GLY A 156 -0.81 22.07 1.07
N TRP A 157 -0.70 20.75 0.90
CA TRP A 157 0.17 20.18 -0.12
C TRP A 157 -0.53 20.24 -1.50
N THR A 158 0.20 20.71 -2.52
CA THR A 158 -0.31 20.89 -3.89
C THR A 158 0.51 20.08 -4.88
N TRP A 159 -0.08 19.74 -6.03
CA TRP A 159 0.62 18.98 -7.09
C TRP A 159 1.84 19.69 -7.64
N THR A 160 1.83 21.02 -7.61
CA THR A 160 2.84 21.86 -8.25
C THR A 160 3.79 22.52 -7.27
N ASN A 161 3.73 22.21 -5.96
CA ASN A 161 4.48 22.94 -4.94
C ASN A 161 6.00 22.95 -5.23
N PRO A 162 6.56 24.06 -5.73
CA PRO A 162 7.97 24.13 -6.12
C PRO A 162 8.88 24.43 -4.93
N ASP A 163 8.33 24.78 -3.76
CA ASP A 163 9.08 25.42 -2.67
C ASP A 163 9.72 24.42 -1.68
N ARG A 164 9.67 23.12 -1.99
CA ARG A 164 10.31 22.07 -1.18
C ARG A 164 11.16 21.08 -1.98
N SER A 165 11.30 21.26 -3.29
CA SER A 165 12.10 20.40 -4.17
C SER A 165 13.57 20.83 -4.19
N ARG A 166 14.34 20.35 -3.22
CA ARG A 166 15.76 20.01 -3.51
C ARG A 166 15.88 18.81 -4.46
N VAL A 167 14.76 18.18 -4.80
CA VAL A 167 14.67 17.07 -5.75
C VAL A 167 13.74 17.52 -6.88
N LEU A 168 14.32 17.78 -8.06
CA LEU A 168 13.61 18.03 -9.31
C LEU A 168 12.89 16.75 -9.74
N LEU A 169 11.81 16.40 -9.05
CA LEU A 169 10.93 15.34 -9.52
C LEU A 169 10.20 15.87 -10.76
N PRO A 170 10.18 15.11 -11.87
CA PRO A 170 9.36 15.47 -13.02
C PRO A 170 7.93 15.71 -12.56
N GLN A 171 7.30 16.80 -13.02
CA GLN A 171 5.87 16.95 -12.76
C GLN A 171 5.15 15.72 -13.34
N PRO A 172 4.22 15.11 -12.59
CA PRO A 172 3.45 13.99 -13.10
C PRO A 172 2.76 14.40 -14.40
N HIS A 173 2.86 13.56 -15.44
CA HIS A 173 2.24 13.87 -16.73
C HIS A 173 0.75 14.14 -16.55
N GLY A 174 0.29 15.29 -17.03
CA GLY A 174 -1.12 15.69 -16.97
C GLY A 174 -1.59 16.27 -15.63
N ALA A 175 -0.71 16.48 -14.65
CA ALA A 175 -1.07 17.22 -13.45
C ALA A 175 -1.39 18.69 -13.78
N SER A 176 -2.39 19.26 -13.10
CA SER A 176 -2.69 20.69 -13.19
C SER A 176 -2.56 21.38 -11.83
N GLU A 177 -2.40 22.70 -11.83
CA GLU A 177 -2.36 23.47 -10.59
C GLU A 177 -3.67 23.30 -9.82
N ALA A 178 -3.55 22.92 -8.54
CA ALA A 178 -4.68 22.79 -7.63
C ALA A 178 -4.29 23.21 -6.22
N PRO A 179 -5.25 23.71 -5.42
CA PRO A 179 -5.02 24.12 -4.04
C PRO A 179 -4.79 22.94 -3.08
N SER A 180 -4.99 21.70 -3.53
CA SER A 180 -4.77 20.50 -2.72
C SER A 180 -4.47 19.28 -3.60
N ILE A 181 -3.58 18.39 -3.15
CA ILE A 181 -3.37 17.06 -3.75
C ILE A 181 -4.56 16.11 -3.58
N PHE A 182 -5.54 16.47 -2.75
CA PHE A 182 -6.71 15.62 -2.57
C PHE A 182 -7.83 15.91 -3.58
N LEU A 183 -7.58 16.82 -4.54
CA LEU A 183 -8.43 17.06 -5.70
C LEU A 183 -7.98 16.16 -6.86
N THR A 184 -8.62 14.99 -6.96
CA THR A 184 -8.36 13.97 -7.98
C THR A 184 -8.51 14.48 -9.42
N SER A 185 -9.38 15.46 -9.67
CA SER A 185 -9.55 16.09 -10.99
C SER A 185 -8.30 16.80 -11.50
N HIS A 186 -7.34 17.08 -10.61
CA HIS A 186 -6.06 17.72 -10.93
C HIS A 186 -4.85 16.76 -10.82
N ALA A 187 -5.08 15.52 -10.39
CA ALA A 187 -4.03 14.52 -10.23
C ALA A 187 -3.45 14.13 -11.60
N GLY A 188 -2.13 13.95 -11.64
CA GLY A 188 -1.47 13.38 -12.82
C GLY A 188 -1.86 11.92 -13.04
N PHE A 189 -1.75 11.47 -14.28
CA PHE A 189 -2.20 10.14 -14.69
C PHE A 189 -1.59 9.01 -13.86
N ASP A 190 -0.27 9.05 -13.63
CA ASP A 190 0.44 8.00 -12.88
C ASP A 190 -0.08 7.80 -11.47
N LEU A 191 -0.45 8.89 -10.79
CA LEU A 191 -1.00 8.83 -9.44
C LEU A 191 -2.42 8.27 -9.46
N SER A 192 -3.26 8.75 -10.38
CA SER A 192 -4.61 8.23 -10.56
C SER A 192 -4.59 6.72 -10.87
N CYS A 193 -3.60 6.24 -11.62
CA CYS A 193 -3.44 4.80 -11.85
C CYS A 193 -2.94 4.02 -10.64
N GLY A 194 -2.21 4.67 -9.72
CA GLY A 194 -1.65 4.01 -8.54
C GLY A 194 -2.65 3.81 -7.40
N MET A 195 -3.74 4.59 -7.37
CA MET A 195 -4.71 4.56 -6.29
C MET A 195 -5.85 3.57 -6.58
N PRO A 196 -6.31 2.77 -5.60
CA PRO A 196 -7.51 1.95 -5.78
C PRO A 196 -8.74 2.80 -6.10
N TYR A 197 -9.61 2.29 -6.98
CA TYR A 197 -10.75 3.05 -7.49
C TYR A 197 -11.70 3.54 -6.39
N GLN A 198 -11.93 2.70 -5.37
CA GLN A 198 -12.76 3.02 -4.20
C GLN A 198 -12.28 4.29 -3.50
N TYR A 199 -10.95 4.43 -3.36
CA TYR A 199 -10.31 5.58 -2.72
C TYR A 199 -10.39 6.83 -3.59
N GLN A 200 -10.16 6.69 -4.90
CA GLN A 200 -10.31 7.80 -5.85
C GLN A 200 -11.75 8.35 -5.86
N TRP A 201 -12.72 7.44 -5.91
CA TRP A 201 -14.13 7.80 -5.90
C TRP A 201 -14.50 8.48 -4.58
N ALA A 202 -14.08 7.93 -3.44
CA ALA A 202 -14.33 8.51 -2.14
C ALA A 202 -13.74 9.92 -1.99
N MET A 203 -12.51 10.15 -2.45
CA MET A 203 -11.87 11.48 -2.46
C MET A 203 -12.66 12.47 -3.33
N THR A 204 -13.01 12.05 -4.55
CA THR A 204 -13.78 12.88 -5.49
C THR A 204 -15.15 13.24 -4.92
N ARG A 205 -15.80 12.31 -4.22
CA ARG A 205 -17.10 12.55 -3.61
C ARG A 205 -16.98 13.42 -2.36
N ALA A 206 -15.97 13.24 -1.53
CA ALA A 206 -15.72 14.07 -0.35
C ALA A 206 -15.46 15.53 -0.73
N SER A 207 -14.77 15.78 -1.85
CA SER A 207 -14.45 17.14 -2.32
C SER A 207 -15.67 17.93 -2.81
N LEU A 208 -16.78 17.25 -3.10
CA LEU A 208 -18.07 17.91 -3.40
C LEU A 208 -18.71 18.52 -2.14
N TYR A 209 -18.36 18.03 -0.94
CA TYR A 209 -18.92 18.49 0.32
C TYR A 209 -18.03 19.52 1.00
N TYR A 210 -16.71 19.30 0.96
CA TYR A 210 -15.73 20.09 1.71
C TYR A 210 -14.51 20.36 0.85
N ASP A 211 -14.05 21.62 0.83
CA ASP A 211 -12.83 21.99 0.14
C ASP A 211 -11.61 21.41 0.90
N PRO A 212 -10.85 20.45 0.32
CA PRO A 212 -9.74 19.81 1.03
C PRO A 212 -8.60 20.76 1.38
N SER A 213 -8.56 21.97 0.80
CA SER A 213 -7.55 23.00 1.14
C SER A 213 -7.97 23.91 2.30
N LYS A 214 -9.27 23.98 2.63
CA LYS A 214 -9.83 24.91 3.63
C LYS A 214 -10.51 24.20 4.80
N GLU A 215 -11.17 23.08 4.52
CA GLU A 215 -11.98 22.31 5.45
C GLU A 215 -11.45 20.87 5.54
N TYR A 216 -10.13 20.72 5.59
CA TYR A 216 -9.42 19.45 5.49
C TYR A 216 -9.86 18.41 6.54
N GLU A 217 -10.15 18.81 7.78
CA GLU A 217 -10.63 17.89 8.82
C GLU A 217 -12.00 17.29 8.46
N LYS A 218 -12.96 18.15 8.05
CA LYS A 218 -14.29 17.71 7.62
C LYS A 218 -14.20 16.86 6.36
N PHE A 219 -13.34 17.26 5.42
CA PHE A 219 -13.04 16.49 4.22
C PHE A 219 -12.50 15.10 4.57
N ALA A 220 -11.53 15.00 5.48
CA ALA A 220 -10.93 13.73 5.90
C ALA A 220 -11.97 12.77 6.51
N HIS A 221 -12.80 13.27 7.42
CA HIS A 221 -13.89 12.47 8.00
C HIS A 221 -14.92 12.06 6.95
N LYS A 222 -15.31 12.96 6.05
CA LYS A 222 -16.24 12.64 4.97
C LYS A 222 -15.67 11.60 4.01
N PHE A 223 -14.37 11.68 3.72
CA PHE A 223 -13.64 10.68 2.94
C PHE A 223 -13.70 9.30 3.62
N VAL A 224 -13.39 9.21 4.92
CA VAL A 224 -13.47 7.96 5.68
C VAL A 224 -14.89 7.39 5.66
N ASP A 225 -15.90 8.22 5.94
CA ASP A 225 -17.31 7.80 5.91
C ASP A 225 -17.71 7.23 4.54
N ILE A 226 -17.28 7.87 3.45
CA ILE A 226 -17.58 7.41 2.09
C ILE A 226 -16.87 6.09 1.79
N VAL A 227 -15.59 5.93 2.16
CA VAL A 227 -14.88 4.66 1.97
C VAL A 227 -15.60 3.53 2.72
N GLN A 228 -15.99 3.76 3.98
CA GLN A 228 -16.74 2.76 4.76
C GLN A 228 -18.03 2.32 4.05
N ILE A 229 -18.82 3.29 3.55
CA ILE A 229 -20.05 2.99 2.80
C ILE A 229 -19.75 2.12 1.57
N ILE A 230 -18.70 2.43 0.78
CA ILE A 230 -18.33 1.64 -0.40
C ILE A 230 -18.01 0.19 -0.01
N PHE A 231 -17.24 0.00 1.06
CA PHE A 231 -16.86 -1.35 1.50
C PHE A 231 -18.05 -2.12 2.05
N ASP A 232 -18.91 -1.48 2.83
CA ASP A 232 -20.16 -2.08 3.34
C ASP A 232 -21.06 -2.51 2.17
N GLU A 233 -21.26 -1.67 1.16
CA GLU A 233 -22.06 -1.98 -0.03
C GLU A 233 -21.40 -3.04 -0.94
N SER A 234 -20.08 -3.06 -1.03
CA SER A 234 -19.35 -4.02 -1.87
C SER A 234 -19.50 -5.47 -1.40
N THR A 235 -19.80 -5.68 -0.11
CA THR A 235 -20.16 -7.00 0.43
C THR A 235 -21.49 -7.49 -0.13
N GLN A 236 -22.38 -6.57 -0.51
CA GLN A 236 -23.70 -6.87 -1.07
C GLN A 236 -23.66 -6.97 -2.60
N TYR A 237 -22.81 -6.17 -3.26
CA TYR A 237 -22.69 -6.12 -4.71
C TYR A 237 -21.21 -6.14 -5.11
N PRO A 238 -20.66 -7.27 -5.62
CA PRO A 238 -19.27 -7.33 -6.02
C PRO A 238 -19.01 -6.32 -7.15
N VAL A 239 -18.23 -5.29 -6.85
CA VAL A 239 -17.93 -4.19 -7.77
C VAL A 239 -16.94 -4.68 -8.84
N TYR A 240 -17.22 -4.36 -10.10
CA TYR A 240 -16.25 -4.51 -11.19
C TYR A 240 -15.12 -3.48 -11.02
N GLY A 241 -13.95 -3.91 -10.55
CA GLY A 241 -12.82 -2.98 -10.34
C GLY A 241 -11.58 -3.53 -9.64
N GLY A 242 -11.50 -4.84 -9.41
CA GLY A 242 -10.46 -5.46 -8.59
C GLY A 242 -10.86 -5.43 -7.11
N THR A 243 -10.99 -6.62 -6.53
CA THR A 243 -11.16 -6.78 -5.09
C THR A 243 -9.80 -6.62 -4.43
N PHE A 244 -9.75 -5.93 -3.29
CA PHE A 244 -8.57 -5.97 -2.44
C PHE A 244 -8.23 -7.43 -2.10
N PRO A 245 -6.93 -7.78 -1.98
CA PRO A 245 -6.52 -9.09 -1.46
C PRO A 245 -7.18 -9.36 -0.10
N ALA A 246 -7.47 -10.62 0.21
CA ALA A 246 -8.30 -10.98 1.37
C ALA A 246 -7.71 -10.43 2.69
N ILE A 247 -6.39 -10.49 2.84
CA ILE A 247 -5.61 -9.99 3.99
C ILE A 247 -5.78 -8.49 4.24
N VAL A 248 -6.20 -7.72 3.23
CA VAL A 248 -6.51 -6.30 3.32
C VAL A 248 -7.91 -5.98 2.78
N ALA A 249 -8.83 -6.95 2.77
CA ALA A 249 -10.18 -6.73 2.24
C ALA A 249 -10.99 -5.78 3.14
N THR A 250 -10.72 -5.78 4.45
CA THR A 250 -11.34 -4.85 5.41
C THR A 250 -10.44 -3.64 5.63
N PRO A 251 -10.94 -2.41 5.49
CA PRO A 251 -10.15 -1.21 5.76
C PRO A 251 -9.64 -1.17 7.20
N ASN A 252 -8.35 -0.88 7.39
CA ASN A 252 -7.78 -0.69 8.72
C ASN A 252 -8.22 0.66 9.31
N LEU A 253 -8.98 0.57 10.40
CA LEU A 253 -9.53 1.71 11.14
C LEU A 253 -8.93 1.84 12.55
N GLU A 254 -7.85 1.11 12.83
CA GLU A 254 -7.23 1.13 14.15
C GLU A 254 -6.72 2.53 14.52
N GLY A 255 -7.29 3.10 15.59
CA GLY A 255 -6.94 4.43 16.08
C GLY A 255 -7.71 5.57 15.42
N TYR A 256 -8.62 5.30 14.48
CA TYR A 256 -9.60 6.28 14.00
C TYR A 256 -10.76 6.42 15.00
N THR A 257 -11.12 7.66 15.34
CA THR A 257 -12.30 7.96 16.16
C THR A 257 -13.28 8.80 15.35
N LYS A 258 -14.47 8.24 15.08
CA LYS A 258 -15.52 8.97 14.38
C LYS A 258 -16.03 10.14 15.25
N PRO A 259 -16.17 11.35 14.69
CA PRO A 259 -16.76 12.48 15.41
C PRO A 259 -18.16 12.15 15.91
N ARG A 260 -18.53 12.68 17.09
CA ARG A 260 -19.89 12.49 17.61
C ARG A 260 -20.88 13.23 16.72
N ALA A 261 -22.07 12.65 16.54
CA ALA A 261 -23.12 13.24 15.72
C ALA A 261 -23.53 14.66 16.17
N SER A 262 -23.33 15.00 17.45
CA SER A 262 -23.55 16.36 17.99
C SER A 262 -22.64 17.42 17.37
N ASP A 263 -21.46 17.01 16.88
CA ASP A 263 -20.42 17.92 16.40
C ASP A 263 -20.53 18.12 14.88
N ALA A 264 -21.30 17.26 14.20
CA ALA A 264 -21.59 17.36 12.79
C ALA A 264 -22.73 18.38 12.56
N SER A 265 -22.35 19.64 12.35
CA SER A 265 -23.23 20.67 11.78
C SER A 265 -23.95 20.10 10.55
N THR A 266 -25.26 19.84 10.66
CA THR A 266 -26.11 19.28 9.61
C THR A 266 -26.20 20.21 8.41
N ALA A 267 -25.23 20.10 7.50
CA ALA A 267 -25.37 20.55 6.13
C ALA A 267 -26.19 19.50 5.38
N THR A 268 -27.52 19.62 5.44
CA THR A 268 -28.44 18.76 4.71
C THR A 268 -28.32 19.09 3.22
N LEU A 269 -27.55 18.29 2.48
CA LEU A 269 -27.40 18.42 1.03
C LEU A 269 -28.46 17.58 0.34
N THR A 270 -29.40 18.23 -0.33
CA THR A 270 -30.38 17.58 -1.21
C THR A 270 -29.62 16.98 -2.40
N VAL A 271 -29.40 15.67 -2.38
CA VAL A 271 -28.82 14.95 -3.53
C VAL A 271 -29.88 14.92 -4.62
N VAL A 272 -29.71 15.75 -5.65
CA VAL A 272 -30.43 15.58 -6.92
C VAL A 272 -29.69 14.47 -7.66
N ILE A 273 -30.33 13.30 -7.75
CA ILE A 273 -29.87 12.13 -8.52
C ILE A 273 -30.11 12.40 -10.01
#